data_AF-A0A7K3YC41-F1
#
_entry.id   AF-A0A7K3YC41-F1
#
_cell.length_a   1.000
_cell.length_b   1.000
_cell.length_c   1.000
_cell.angle_alpha   90.00
_cell.angle_beta   90.00
_cell.angle_gamma   90.00
#
_symmetry.space_group_name_H-M   'P 1'
#
loop_
_entity.id
_entity.type
_entity.pdbx_description
1 polymer ?
#
loop_
_entity_poly.entity_id
_entity_poly.type
_entity_poly.pdbx_seq_one_letter_code
_entity_poly.pdbx_strand_id
1 'polypeptide(L)'
;MIEIYQNLYVGTQEDYELMVEAHETWCVVHACQSPHHCLAVTYSPIGTVPEDHPERYVARRGNRLMLNLIDARDAADVPKEAIDAALTFIHRCLARGRPVLVHCSLGISRSAAIGLLYLAAY
;
A
#
# COMPACT_ATOMS: atom_id res chain seq x y z
N MET A 1 5.05 13.63 3.79
CA MET A 1 4.40 12.62 4.65
C MET A 1 3.54 13.30 5.71
N ILE A 2 2.32 12.82 5.96
CA ILE A 2 1.35 13.40 6.91
C ILE A 2 0.89 12.30 7.87
N GLU A 3 0.95 12.54 9.18
CA GLU A 3 0.37 11.65 10.19
C GLU A 3 -1.14 11.89 10.27
N ILE A 4 -1.94 10.86 10.01
CA ILE A 4 -3.40 10.94 10.01
C ILE A 4 -4.04 10.29 11.26
N TYR A 5 -3.27 9.45 11.95
CA TYR A 5 -3.60 8.80 13.21
C TYR A 5 -2.29 8.37 13.87
N GLN A 6 -2.30 8.10 15.18
CA GLN A 6 -1.09 7.77 15.93
C GLN A 6 -0.29 6.65 15.22
N ASN A 7 0.92 6.98 14.79
CA ASN A 7 1.84 6.09 14.05
C ASN A 7 1.37 5.66 12.64
N LEU A 8 0.32 6.26 12.09
CA LEU A 8 -0.18 6.01 10.74
C LEU A 8 0.00 7.24 9.86
N TYR A 9 0.78 7.06 8.80
CA TYR A 9 1.17 8.12 7.87
C TYR A 9 0.66 7.85 6.47
N VAL A 10 0.26 8.93 5.79
CA VAL A 10 0.01 8.97 4.34
C VAL A 10 1.11 9.78 3.66
N GLY A 11 1.68 9.29 2.57
CA GLY A 11 2.78 9.96 1.89
C GLY A 11 2.92 9.66 0.41
N THR A 12 3.95 10.25 -0.17
CA THR A 12 4.38 10.11 -1.56
C THR A 12 5.38 8.96 -1.71
N GLN A 13 5.77 8.64 -2.95
CA GLN A 13 6.87 7.72 -3.20
C GLN A 13 8.21 8.28 -2.70
N GLU A 14 8.43 9.58 -2.84
CA GLU A 14 9.64 10.25 -2.35
C GLU A 14 9.73 10.19 -0.81
N ASP A 15 8.61 10.33 -0.09
CA ASP A 15 8.57 10.12 1.37
C ASP A 15 9.05 8.71 1.74
N TYR A 16 8.64 7.69 0.96
CA TYR A 16 9.10 6.32 1.18
C TYR A 16 10.61 6.20 0.94
N GLU A 17 11.09 6.61 -0.23
CA GLU A 17 12.48 6.43 -0.67
C GLU A 17 13.47 7.18 0.23
N LEU A 18 13.14 8.43 0.61
CA LEU A 18 14.06 9.27 1.37
C LEU A 18 14.00 9.03 2.88
N MET A 19 12.86 8.60 3.41
CA MET A 19 12.62 8.62 4.87
C MET A 19 12.29 7.26 5.48
N VAL A 20 11.84 6.26 4.71
CA VAL A 20 11.26 5.02 5.28
C VAL A 20 11.88 3.74 4.72
N GLU A 21 12.43 3.77 3.51
CA GLU A 21 13.00 2.59 2.85
C GLU A 21 14.08 1.91 3.70
N ALA A 22 15.02 2.69 4.23
CA ALA A 22 16.12 2.20 5.06
C ALA A 22 15.72 1.76 6.48
N HIS A 23 14.48 2.00 6.91
CA HIS A 23 14.03 1.71 8.27
C HIS A 23 13.25 0.39 8.36
N GLU A 24 13.89 -0.66 8.86
CA GLU A 24 13.30 -2.01 8.99
C GLU A 24 12.13 -2.10 10.00
N THR A 25 12.05 -1.16 10.94
CA THR A 25 10.98 -1.13 11.94
C THR A 25 9.65 -0.69 11.35
N TRP A 26 9.66 0.12 10.29
CA TRP A 26 8.45 0.64 9.65
C TRP A 26 7.70 -0.47 8.93
N CYS A 27 6.37 -0.42 8.98
CA CYS A 27 5.52 -1.19 8.08
C CYS A 27 5.13 -0.31 6.89
N VAL A 28 5.09 -0.85 5.67
CA VAL A 28 4.72 -0.05 4.49
C VAL A 28 3.68 -0.73 3.63
N VAL A 29 2.70 0.06 3.21
CA VAL A 29 1.76 -0.28 2.16
C VAL A 29 2.14 0.53 0.91
N HIS A 30 2.66 -0.16 -0.09
CA HIS A 30 2.87 0.38 -1.42
C HIS A 30 1.53 0.31 -2.18
N ALA A 31 0.73 1.37 -2.08
CA ALA A 31 -0.57 1.48 -2.72
C ALA A 31 -0.45 1.89 -4.21
N CYS A 32 0.50 1.29 -4.92
CA CYS A 32 0.74 1.49 -6.34
C CYS A 32 1.30 0.24 -6.99
N GLN A 33 0.89 0.02 -8.24
CA GLN A 33 1.38 -1.10 -9.04
C GLN A 33 2.89 -1.00 -9.31
N SER A 34 3.33 0.09 -9.93
CA SER A 34 4.74 0.31 -10.28
C SER A 34 5.41 1.26 -9.29
N PRO A 35 6.68 1.02 -8.91
CA PRO A 35 7.50 -0.15 -9.29
C PRO A 35 7.26 -1.38 -8.38
N HIS A 36 6.67 -1.19 -7.20
CA HIS A 36 6.79 -2.13 -6.09
C HIS A 36 6.09 -3.48 -6.32
N HIS A 37 4.84 -3.48 -6.79
CA HIS A 37 4.12 -4.73 -7.09
C HIS A 37 4.72 -5.44 -8.32
N CYS A 38 5.06 -4.67 -9.36
CA CYS A 38 5.74 -5.16 -10.55
C CYS A 38 7.03 -5.93 -10.20
N LEU A 39 7.88 -5.34 -9.37
CA LEU A 39 9.13 -5.97 -8.92
C LEU A 39 8.86 -7.18 -8.03
N ALA A 40 7.88 -7.11 -7.12
CA ALA A 40 7.57 -8.21 -6.21
C ALA A 40 7.08 -9.47 -6.94
N VAL A 41 6.32 -9.30 -8.03
CA VAL A 41 5.72 -10.39 -8.81
C VAL A 41 6.49 -10.64 -10.13
N THR A 42 7.59 -9.92 -10.38
CA THR A 42 8.49 -10.08 -11.53
C THR A 42 7.83 -9.89 -12.91
N TYR A 43 6.88 -8.95 -13.03
CA TYR A 43 6.23 -8.63 -14.32
C TYR A 43 6.51 -7.18 -14.76
N SER A 44 6.38 -6.96 -16.08
CA SER A 44 6.59 -5.64 -16.68
C SER A 44 5.52 -4.63 -16.20
N PRO A 45 5.89 -3.37 -15.91
CA PRO A 45 4.92 -2.30 -15.62
C PRO A 45 3.86 -2.05 -16.71
N ILE A 46 4.11 -2.51 -17.93
CA ILE A 46 3.19 -2.39 -19.08
C ILE A 46 2.30 -3.65 -19.22
N GLY A 47 2.62 -4.72 -18.50
CA GLY A 47 1.89 -5.98 -18.52
C GLY A 47 0.81 -6.06 -17.45
N THR A 48 -0.17 -6.92 -17.70
CA THR A 48 -1.18 -7.33 -16.71
C THR A 48 -0.72 -8.60 -16.00
N VAL A 49 -0.88 -8.63 -14.68
CA VAL A 49 -0.68 -9.86 -13.91
C VAL A 49 -1.74 -10.88 -14.34
N PRO A 50 -1.38 -12.16 -14.61
CA PRO A 50 -2.34 -13.20 -14.94
C PRO A 50 -3.48 -13.29 -13.92
N GLU A 51 -4.68 -13.63 -14.40
CA GLU A 51 -5.88 -13.63 -13.56
C GLU A 51 -5.83 -14.65 -12.43
N ASP A 52 -5.15 -15.77 -12.67
CA ASP A 52 -4.94 -16.90 -11.77
C ASP A 52 -3.68 -16.75 -10.90
N HIS A 53 -2.96 -15.63 -11.02
CA HIS A 53 -1.76 -15.41 -10.24
C HIS A 53 -2.11 -15.23 -8.75
N PRO A 54 -1.47 -15.98 -7.83
CA PRO A 54 -1.81 -15.94 -6.40
C PRO A 54 -1.54 -14.56 -5.76
N GLU A 55 -0.63 -13.79 -6.32
CA GLU A 55 -0.32 -12.41 -5.92
C GLU A 55 -0.85 -11.39 -6.94
N ARG A 56 -2.01 -11.63 -7.58
CA ARG A 56 -2.57 -10.71 -8.59
C ARG A 56 -2.77 -9.29 -8.06
N TYR A 57 -3.29 -9.16 -6.84
CA TYR A 57 -3.60 -7.88 -6.21
C TYR A 57 -2.71 -7.53 -5.04
N VAL A 58 -2.13 -8.54 -4.39
CA VAL A 58 -1.42 -8.38 -3.12
C VAL A 58 -0.19 -9.28 -3.10
N ALA A 59 0.99 -8.66 -2.98
CA ALA A 59 2.23 -9.35 -2.66
C ALA A 59 2.73 -8.94 -1.26
N ARG A 60 3.33 -9.88 -0.54
CA ARG A 60 3.80 -9.68 0.85
C ARG A 60 5.29 -9.98 0.97
N ARG A 61 6.07 -9.04 1.47
CA ARG A 61 7.51 -9.21 1.73
C ARG A 61 7.83 -8.63 3.11
N GLY A 62 7.85 -9.48 4.13
CA GLY A 62 8.12 -9.06 5.51
C GLY A 62 7.16 -7.97 6.02
N ASN A 63 7.72 -6.79 6.31
CA ASN A 63 7.03 -5.58 6.75
C ASN A 63 6.53 -4.69 5.59
N ARG A 64 6.50 -5.21 4.37
CA ARG A 64 6.05 -4.49 3.18
C ARG A 64 4.87 -5.25 2.54
N LEU A 65 3.83 -4.51 2.22
CA LEU A 65 2.66 -4.95 1.48
C LEU A 65 2.66 -4.21 0.14
N MET A 66 2.75 -4.93 -0.96
CA MET A 66 2.69 -4.36 -2.30
C MET A 66 1.31 -4.61 -2.88
N LEU A 67 0.64 -3.55 -3.34
CA LEU A 67 -0.70 -3.64 -3.90
C LEU A 67 -0.69 -3.34 -5.40
N ASN A 68 -1.40 -4.16 -6.18
CA ASN A 68 -1.64 -3.87 -7.60
C ASN A 68 -2.79 -2.85 -7.75
N LEU A 69 -2.52 -1.60 -7.37
CA LEU A 69 -3.49 -0.51 -7.49
C LEU A 69 -3.07 0.50 -8.54
N ILE A 70 -3.98 0.75 -9.47
CA ILE A 70 -3.94 1.85 -10.44
C ILE A 70 -5.02 2.87 -10.09
N ASP A 71 -4.94 4.07 -10.68
CA ASP A 71 -6.00 5.05 -10.53
C ASP A 71 -7.20 4.61 -11.38
N ALA A 72 -8.21 4.07 -10.71
CA ALA A 72 -9.46 3.60 -11.31
C ALA A 72 -10.42 4.77 -11.56
N ARG A 73 -11.20 4.68 -12.64
CA ARG A 73 -12.30 5.62 -12.90
C ARG A 73 -13.54 5.26 -12.09
N ASP A 74 -13.82 3.98 -11.98
CA ASP A 74 -14.97 3.44 -11.26
C ASP A 74 -14.51 2.73 -9.98
N ALA A 75 -15.22 2.96 -8.88
CA ALA A 75 -14.90 2.33 -7.59
C ALA A 75 -15.01 0.79 -7.66
N ALA A 76 -15.82 0.25 -8.58
CA ALA A 76 -15.97 -1.18 -8.81
C ALA A 76 -14.68 -1.84 -9.34
N ASP A 77 -13.79 -1.06 -9.97
CA ASP A 77 -12.50 -1.57 -10.49
C ASP A 77 -11.42 -1.58 -9.41
N VAL A 78 -11.67 -1.00 -8.23
CA VAL A 78 -10.74 -1.04 -7.10
C VAL A 78 -10.85 -2.43 -6.45
N PRO A 79 -9.79 -3.26 -6.48
CA PRO A 79 -9.87 -4.62 -5.97
C PRO A 79 -10.09 -4.61 -4.45
N LYS A 80 -11.28 -5.04 -4.01
CA LYS A 80 -11.64 -5.11 -2.59
C LYS A 80 -10.61 -5.91 -1.77
N GLU A 81 -10.08 -6.98 -2.35
CA GLU A 81 -9.04 -7.80 -1.73
C GLU A 81 -7.78 -6.99 -1.34
N ALA A 82 -7.36 -6.06 -2.19
CA ALA A 82 -6.20 -5.21 -1.91
C ALA A 82 -6.49 -4.23 -0.76
N ILE A 83 -7.70 -3.66 -0.73
CA ILE A 83 -8.15 -2.77 0.33
C ILE A 83 -8.24 -3.52 1.67
N ASP A 84 -8.91 -4.66 1.71
CA ASP A 84 -9.05 -5.50 2.91
C ASP A 84 -7.67 -5.92 3.46
N ALA A 85 -6.76 -6.31 2.55
CA ALA A 85 -5.39 -6.65 2.91
C ALA A 85 -4.64 -5.47 3.51
N ALA A 86 -4.80 -4.26 2.95
CA ALA A 86 -4.19 -3.04 3.46
C ALA A 86 -4.69 -2.71 4.87
N LEU A 87 -6.01 -2.68 5.08
CA LEU A 87 -6.61 -2.36 6.38
C LEU A 87 -6.17 -3.36 7.46
N THR A 88 -6.21 -4.65 7.15
CA THR A 88 -5.74 -5.71 8.05
C THR A 88 -4.25 -5.57 8.38
N PHE A 89 -3.44 -5.25 7.37
CA PHE A 89 -2.01 -5.06 7.54
C PHE A 89 -1.68 -3.86 8.43
N ILE A 90 -2.34 -2.71 8.19
CA ILE A 90 -2.19 -1.48 8.97
C ILE A 90 -2.55 -1.76 10.43
N HIS A 91 -3.75 -2.30 10.69
CA HIS A 91 -4.24 -2.56 12.05
C HIS A 91 -3.26 -3.43 12.84
N ARG A 92 -2.78 -4.50 12.22
CA ARG A 92 -1.83 -5.43 12.84
C ARG A 92 -0.45 -4.81 13.10
N CYS A 93 0.03 -3.92 12.25
CA CYS A 93 1.31 -3.24 12.48
C CYS A 93 1.21 -2.21 13.61
N LEU A 94 0.14 -1.42 13.63
CA LEU A 94 -0.13 -0.46 14.70
C LEU A 94 -0.32 -1.14 16.06
N ALA A 95 -1.01 -2.28 16.11
CA ALA A 95 -1.16 -3.09 17.32
C ALA A 95 0.18 -3.59 17.89
N ARG A 96 1.24 -3.62 17.07
CA ARG A 96 2.62 -3.96 17.50
C ARG A 96 3.47 -2.73 17.80
N GLY A 97 2.87 -1.53 17.84
CA GLY A 97 3.56 -0.27 18.05
C GLY A 97 4.50 0.13 16.90
N ARG A 98 4.31 -0.44 15.71
CA ARG A 98 5.17 -0.13 14.55
C ARG A 98 4.57 1.03 13.74
N PRO A 99 5.38 2.03 13.36
CA PRO A 99 4.93 3.08 12.46
C PRO A 99 4.58 2.49 11.09
N VAL A 100 3.50 2.99 10.49
CA VAL A 100 2.97 2.54 9.21
C VAL A 100 2.95 3.70 8.23
N LEU A 101 3.63 3.55 7.08
CA LEU A 101 3.44 4.46 5.95
C LEU A 101 2.57 3.77 4.89
N VAL A 102 1.47 4.42 4.52
CA VAL A 102 0.68 4.11 3.33
C VAL A 102 1.04 5.15 2.28
N HIS A 103 1.63 4.74 1.16
CA HIS A 103 2.01 5.68 0.11
C HIS A 103 1.57 5.22 -1.26
N CYS A 104 1.39 6.18 -2.16
CA CYS A 104 1.32 5.93 -3.60
C CYS A 104 2.28 6.92 -4.28
N SER A 105 2.20 7.10 -5.60
CA SER A 105 3.13 7.97 -6.32
C SER A 105 3.12 9.42 -5.78
N LEU A 106 1.94 10.05 -5.74
CA LEU A 106 1.79 11.45 -5.31
C LEU A 106 1.23 11.62 -3.89
N GLY A 107 0.80 10.55 -3.24
CA GLY A 107 0.22 10.63 -1.89
C GLY A 107 -1.18 11.27 -1.81
N ILE A 108 -1.88 11.43 -2.93
CA ILE A 108 -3.14 12.22 -3.01
C ILE A 108 -4.40 11.35 -3.04
N SER A 109 -4.38 10.24 -3.78
CA SER A 109 -5.57 9.43 -4.09
C SER A 109 -5.56 8.10 -3.34
N ARG A 110 -4.94 7.07 -3.92
CA ARG A 110 -4.93 5.69 -3.38
C ARG A 110 -4.51 5.59 -1.92
N SER A 111 -3.42 6.22 -1.53
CA SER A 111 -2.93 6.18 -0.15
C SER A 111 -3.83 6.94 0.82
N ALA A 112 -4.32 8.12 0.43
CA ALA A 112 -5.26 8.91 1.23
C ALA A 112 -6.60 8.18 1.41
N ALA A 113 -7.10 7.53 0.35
CA ALA A 113 -8.31 6.73 0.40
C ALA A 113 -8.18 5.53 1.36
N ILE A 114 -7.07 4.77 1.28
CA ILE A 114 -6.80 3.68 2.23
C ILE A 114 -6.69 4.22 3.67
N GLY A 115 -6.00 5.35 3.86
CA GLY A 115 -5.90 6.02 5.16
C GLY A 115 -7.27 6.39 5.73
N LEU A 116 -8.11 7.05 4.93
CA LEU A 116 -9.48 7.40 5.32
C LEU A 116 -10.33 6.17 5.65
N LEU A 117 -10.26 5.13 4.81
CA LEU A 117 -10.99 3.88 5.04
C LEU A 117 -10.55 3.20 6.34
N TYR A 118 -9.26 3.29 6.71
CA TYR A 118 -8.78 2.79 7.99
C TYR A 118 -9.43 3.52 9.17
N LEU A 119 -9.46 4.86 9.14
CA LEU A 119 -10.10 5.68 10.18
C LEU A 119 -11.61 5.45 10.30
N ALA A 120 -12.25 5.02 9.21
CA ALA A 120 -13.67 4.70 9.22
C ALA A 120 -13.97 3.30 9.76
N ALA A 121 -13.02 2.37 9.65
CA ALA A 121 -13.21 0.96 9.99
C ALA A 121 -12.72 0.59 11.40
N TYR A 122 -11.82 1.38 11.99
CA TYR A 122 -11.17 1.13 13.29
C TYR A 122 -11.11 2.40 14.14
#